data_AF-A0A2M7FUL5-F1
#
_entry.id   AF-A0A2M7FUL5-F1
#
_cell.length_a   1.000
_cell.length_b   1.000
_cell.length_c   1.000
_cell.angle_alpha   90.00
_cell.angle_beta   90.00
_cell.angle_gamma   90.00
#
_symmetry.space_group_name_H-M   'P 1'
#
loop_
_entity.id
_entity.type
_entity.pdbx_description
1 polymer ?
#
loop_
_entity_poly.entity_id
_entity_poly.type
_entity_poly.pdbx_seq_one_letter_code
_entity_poly.pdbx_strand_id
1 'polypeptide(L)' 'MKTLEQIASELVGYDPQALSADLVGSFLDQLIEPLTEAEDIDIFAALGRVLAADIISPVSVPPHD' A
#
# COMPACT_ATOMS: atom_id res chain seq x y z
N MET A 1 -6.61 7.90 -12.01
CA MET A 1 -7.45 6.75 -11.67
C MET A 1 -8.20 6.24 -12.89
N LYS A 2 -8.15 4.92 -13.14
CA LYS A 2 -9.07 4.26 -14.09
C LYS A 2 -10.43 4.05 -13.40
N THR A 3 -11.53 4.03 -14.15
CA THR A 3 -12.84 3.66 -13.60
C THR A 3 -12.95 2.16 -13.38
N LEU A 4 -13.89 1.73 -12.54
CA LEU A 4 -14.19 0.30 -12.33
C LEU A 4 -14.47 -0.41 -13.66
N GLU A 5 -15.24 0.21 -14.55
CA GLU A 5 -15.55 -0.33 -15.87
C GLU A 5 -14.31 -0.45 -16.75
N GLN A 6 -13.36 0.49 -16.67
CA GLN A 6 -12.11 0.43 -17.44
C GLN A 6 -11.24 -0.75 -16.98
N ILE A 7 -11.10 -0.94 -15.67
CA ILE A 7 -10.29 -2.06 -15.13
C ILE A 7 -11.00 -3.40 -15.37
N ALA A 8 -12.32 -3.47 -15.20
CA ALA A 8 -13.10 -4.68 -15.50
C ALA A 8 -13.10 -5.03 -16.99
N SER A 9 -13.05 -4.03 -17.88
CA SER A 9 -12.95 -4.26 -19.32
C SER A 9 -11.61 -4.84 -19.76
N GLU A 10 -10.56 -4.71 -18.95
CA GLU A 10 -9.27 -5.37 -19.18
C GLU A 10 -9.34 -6.88 -18.88
N LEU A 11 -10.37 -7.33 -18.13
CA LEU A 11 -10.73 -8.74 -17.95
C LEU A 11 -11.75 -9.21 -19.01
N VAL A 12 -11.42 -9.12 -20.30
CA VAL A 12 -12.34 -9.56 -21.37
C VAL A 12 -12.60 -11.07 -21.31
N GLY A 13 -13.88 -11.49 -21.32
CA GLY A 13 -14.31 -12.90 -21.40
C GLY A 13 -14.55 -13.58 -20.05
N TYR A 14 -14.74 -12.80 -18.99
CA TYR A 14 -14.65 -13.27 -17.62
C TYR A 14 -15.92 -13.93 -17.06
N ASP A 15 -15.80 -15.16 -16.53
CA ASP A 15 -16.82 -15.77 -15.67
C ASP A 15 -16.54 -15.37 -14.21
N PRO A 16 -17.41 -14.55 -13.57
CA PRO A 16 -17.23 -14.10 -12.18
C PRO A 16 -17.05 -15.25 -11.17
N GLN A 17 -17.47 -16.47 -11.51
CA GLN A 17 -17.34 -17.66 -10.66
C GLN A 17 -16.02 -18.42 -10.81
N ALA A 18 -15.13 -18.02 -11.73
CA ALA A 18 -13.88 -18.72 -12.04
C ALA A 18 -12.59 -18.00 -11.57
N LEU A 19 -12.70 -16.97 -10.71
CA LEU A 19 -11.57 -16.10 -10.32
C LEU A 19 -10.72 -16.74 -9.25
N SER A 20 -9.44 -16.99 -9.58
CA SER A 20 -8.47 -17.35 -8.56
C SER A 20 -8.27 -16.18 -7.60
N ALA A 21 -8.06 -16.47 -6.33
CA ALA A 21 -7.85 -15.46 -5.30
C ALA A 21 -6.71 -14.47 -5.66
N ASP A 22 -5.66 -14.95 -6.31
CA ASP A 22 -4.52 -14.13 -6.74
C ASP A 22 -4.93 -13.08 -7.79
N LEU A 23 -5.82 -13.45 -8.72
CA LEU A 23 -6.31 -12.53 -9.74
C LEU A 23 -7.31 -11.52 -9.14
N VAL A 24 -8.10 -11.92 -8.13
CA VAL A 24 -8.92 -10.99 -7.33
C VAL A 24 -8.03 -9.93 -6.67
N GLY A 25 -6.97 -10.35 -5.97
CA GLY A 25 -6.08 -9.43 -5.26
C GLY A 25 -5.46 -8.40 -6.22
N SER A 26 -4.91 -8.88 -7.33
CA SER A 26 -4.30 -8.02 -8.36
C SER A 26 -5.29 -7.04 -9.01
N PHE A 27 -6.57 -7.42 -9.11
CA PHE A 27 -7.62 -6.53 -9.61
C PHE A 27 -7.98 -5.44 -8.58
N LEU A 28 -8.13 -5.83 -7.31
CA LEU A 28 -8.45 -4.89 -6.24
C LEU A 28 -7.33 -3.87 -6.01
N ASP A 29 -6.07 -4.29 -6.12
CA ASP A 29 -4.90 -3.41 -6.00
C ASP A 29 -4.90 -2.29 -7.06
N GLN A 30 -5.51 -2.52 -8.23
CA GLN A 30 -5.64 -1.49 -9.28
C GLN A 30 -6.76 -0.48 -9.02
N LEU A 31 -7.66 -0.77 -8.07
CA LEU A 31 -8.80 0.08 -7.73
C LEU A 31 -8.52 1.02 -6.56
N ILE A 32 -7.43 0.79 -5.83
CA ILE A 32 -7.07 1.58 -4.66
C ILE A 32 -5.79 2.37 -4.91
N GLU A 33 -5.68 3.51 -4.26
CA GLU A 33 -4.44 4.25 -4.15
C GLU A 33 -3.96 4.17 -2.69
N PRO A 34 -2.66 3.96 -2.43
CA PRO A 34 -2.14 4.01 -1.06
C PRO A 34 -2.42 5.34 -0.39
N LEU A 35 -2.72 5.32 0.91
CA LEU A 35 -2.85 6.55 1.68
C LEU A 35 -1.50 7.27 1.75
N THR A 36 -1.48 8.54 1.37
CA THR A 36 -0.27 9.39 1.37
C THR A 36 -0.28 10.44 2.47
N GLU A 37 -1.40 10.60 3.17
CA GLU A 37 -1.49 11.49 4.33
C GLU A 37 -0.64 10.94 5.48
N ALA A 38 0.10 11.84 6.12
CA ALA A 38 0.97 11.53 7.23
C ALA A 38 0.65 12.45 8.40
N GLU A 39 0.87 11.95 9.61
CA GLU A 39 0.78 12.71 10.85
C GLU A 39 2.05 12.47 11.68
N ASP A 40 2.47 13.51 12.39
CA ASP A 40 3.54 13.41 13.38
C ASP A 40 2.92 13.10 14.75
N ILE A 41 3.27 11.95 15.30
CA ILE A 41 2.75 11.44 16.57
C ILE A 41 3.88 11.05 17.51
N ASP A 42 3.58 11.01 18.81
CA ASP A 42 4.53 10.58 19.82
C ASP A 42 4.87 9.08 19.68
N ILE A 43 6.11 8.72 20.04
CA ILE A 43 6.67 7.38 19.83
C ILE A 43 5.85 6.25 20.46
N PHE A 44 5.23 6.49 21.62
CA PHE A 44 4.40 5.49 22.29
C PHE A 44 3.04 5.28 21.62
N ALA A 45 2.58 6.22 20.81
CA ALA A 45 1.38 6.09 19.99
C ALA A 45 1.65 5.45 18.62
N ALA A 46 2.92 5.27 18.24
CA ALA A 46 3.31 4.76 16.92
C ALA A 46 3.20 3.23 16.76
N LEU A 47 2.94 2.47 17.84
CA LEU A 47 2.84 1.02 17.76
C LEU A 47 1.68 0.58 16.84
N GLY A 48 2.00 -0.21 15.81
CA GLY A 48 1.02 -0.70 14.83
C GLY A 48 0.70 0.28 13.70
N ARG A 49 1.38 1.44 13.63
CA ARG A 49 1.29 2.38 12.52
C ARG A 49 2.26 1.99 11.38
N VAL A 50 2.06 2.59 10.21
CA VAL A 50 2.95 2.44 9.05
C VAL A 50 3.81 3.70 8.93
N LEU A 51 5.10 3.54 8.70
CA LEU A 51 6.02 4.66 8.48
C LEU A 51 5.68 5.35 7.15
N ALA A 52 5.51 6.68 7.19
CA ALA A 52 5.27 7.49 6.00
C ALA A 52 6.55 7.78 5.20
N ALA A 53 7.72 7.66 5.82
CA ALA A 53 9.03 7.89 5.22
C ALA A 53 10.10 7.04 5.91
N ASP A 54 11.25 6.90 5.25
CA ASP A 54 12.42 6.22 5.80
C ASP A 54 12.92 6.90 7.08
N ILE A 55 13.34 6.10 8.06
CA ILE A 55 13.98 6.59 9.28
C ILE A 55 15.49 6.57 9.11
N ILE A 56 16.07 7.75 9.02
CA ILE A 56 17.51 7.94 8.86
C ILE A 56 18.11 8.33 10.21
N SER A 57 19.14 7.61 10.65
CA SER A 57 19.84 7.96 11.88
C SER A 57 20.50 9.34 11.75
N PRO A 58 20.23 10.30 12.65
CA PRO A 58 20.88 11.60 12.62
C PRO A 58 22.31 11.56 13.18
N VAL A 59 22.73 10.43 13.74
CA VAL A 59 24.02 10.27 14.45
C VAL A 59 24.67 8.93 14.12
N SER A 60 25.99 8.87 14.21
CA SER A 60 26.73 7.60 14.20
C SER A 60 26.50 6.86 15.52
N VAL A 61 26.29 5.55 15.43
CA VAL A 61 26.16 4.67 16.60
C VAL A 61 27.04 3.43 16.38
N PRO A 62 28.17 3.30 17.12
CA PRO A 62 28.67 4.22 18.14
C PRO A 62 29.14 5.56 17.53
N PRO A 63 29.24 6.64 18.35
CA PRO A 63 29.61 7.97 17.86
C PRO A 63 31.10 8.16 17.59
N HIS A 64 31.94 7.20 18.00
CA HIS A 64 33.38 7.16 17.80
C HIS A 64 33.88 5.71 17.94
N ASP A 65 35.16 5.50 17.61
CA ASP A 65 35.89 4.23 17.77
C ASP A 65 35.93 3.73 19.22
#